data_AF-A0A6U4S040-F1
#
_entry.id   AF-A0A6U4S040-F1
#
_cell.length_a   1.000
_cell.length_b   1.000
_cell.length_c   1.000
_cell.angle_alpha   90.00
_cell.angle_beta   90.00
_cell.angle_gamma   90.00
#
_symmetry.space_group_name_H-M   'P 1'
#
loop_
_entity.id
_entity.type
_entity.pdbx_description
1 polymer ?
#
loop_
_entity_poly.entity_id
_entity_poly.type
_entity_poly.pdbx_seq_one_letter_code
_entity_poly.pdbx_strand_id
1 'polypeptide(L)'
;MRATFLCVLLLLALSSSSQATRESKTAFAAPFSPTLPSPRRSLRGAAGMVLSCAPAVEEIARSPWKLGEDHPAARSAKVVEVFRYLEQHPARLSGTEMGYEPSDIMARRKGRSFLDTPALSLTPEDMPTSAPGDYAKLACAALQLACGGLDECHNIVTPLSWDAPTLFGGAPVESEARSEATLLHHLVHLREGQHVGEFGTGWNNSGFWAGALGEHPVLSQAHVAALLLARDSDRLERCMAADHPDGKLVPRRFLGLCLAAQRDGDAELVGFCEGVENAMLRLAFEEAFARV
;
A
#
# COMPACT_ATOMS: atom_id res chain seq x y z
N MET A 1 -47.81 -2.66 14.84
CA MET A 1 -47.21 -2.26 13.55
C MET A 1 -45.71 -1.98 13.69
N ARG A 2 -44.87 -2.97 14.03
CA ARG A 2 -43.39 -2.86 14.05
C ARG A 2 -42.69 -4.22 13.91
N ALA A 3 -43.16 -5.08 13.00
CA ALA A 3 -42.56 -6.41 12.80
C ALA A 3 -42.39 -6.82 11.31
N THR A 4 -42.76 -5.96 10.37
CA THR A 4 -42.80 -6.34 8.93
C THR A 4 -41.66 -5.74 8.10
N PHE A 5 -40.83 -4.86 8.68
CA PHE A 5 -39.76 -4.18 7.93
C PHE A 5 -38.41 -4.92 7.93
N LEU A 6 -38.23 -5.96 8.76
CA LEU A 6 -36.96 -6.68 8.88
C LEU A 6 -36.81 -7.85 7.89
N CYS A 7 -37.89 -8.28 7.21
CA CYS A 7 -37.83 -9.40 6.25
C CYS A 7 -37.46 -9.00 4.82
N VAL A 8 -37.53 -7.72 4.44
CA VAL A 8 -37.30 -7.29 3.05
C VAL A 8 -35.80 -7.05 2.77
N LEU A 9 -35.02 -6.66 3.77
CA LEU A 9 -33.57 -6.45 3.62
C LEU A 9 -32.75 -7.75 3.55
N LEU A 10 -33.24 -8.86 4.11
CA LEU A 10 -32.59 -10.17 3.98
C LEU A 10 -32.84 -10.85 2.62
N LEU A 11 -33.91 -10.47 1.90
CA LEU A 11 -34.26 -11.07 0.62
C LEU A 11 -33.56 -10.42 -0.58
N LEU A 12 -33.14 -9.16 -0.47
CA LEU A 12 -32.35 -8.49 -1.52
C LEU A 12 -30.85 -8.87 -1.50
N ALA A 13 -30.35 -9.40 -0.38
CA ALA A 13 -29.00 -9.99 -0.31
C ALA A 13 -28.94 -11.42 -0.89
N LEU A 14 -30.09 -12.09 -1.05
CA LEU A 14 -30.17 -13.46 -1.57
C LEU A 14 -30.62 -13.53 -3.04
N SER A 15 -31.18 -12.46 -3.60
CA SER A 15 -31.61 -12.42 -5.02
C SER A 15 -30.51 -12.05 -6.02
N SER A 16 -29.35 -11.58 -5.57
CA SER A 16 -28.18 -11.31 -6.43
C SER A 16 -27.25 -12.52 -6.58
N SER A 17 -27.54 -13.63 -5.90
CA SER A 17 -26.61 -14.75 -5.74
C SER A 17 -26.96 -15.99 -6.57
N SER A 18 -27.82 -15.90 -7.60
CA SER A 18 -28.26 -17.08 -8.38
C SER A 18 -27.89 -17.10 -9.87
N GLN A 19 -26.96 -16.25 -10.35
CA GLN A 19 -26.41 -16.35 -11.72
C GLN A 19 -24.89 -16.42 -11.83
N ALA A 20 -24.16 -16.62 -10.72
CA ALA A 20 -22.73 -16.89 -10.74
C ALA A 20 -22.42 -18.30 -10.20
N THR A 21 -22.94 -19.34 -10.87
CA THR A 21 -22.51 -20.72 -10.61
C THR A 21 -22.22 -21.46 -11.92
N ARG A 22 -21.02 -21.26 -12.45
CA ARG A 22 -20.12 -22.26 -13.07
C ARG A 22 -19.01 -21.51 -13.78
N GLU A 23 -17.76 -21.91 -13.50
CA GLU A 23 -16.50 -21.25 -13.90
C GLU A 23 -16.21 -20.01 -13.03
N SER A 24 -15.45 -20.05 -11.93
CA SER A 24 -14.05 -20.44 -11.87
C SER A 24 -13.66 -20.96 -10.47
N LYS A 25 -13.53 -22.28 -10.31
CA LYS A 25 -12.67 -22.88 -9.27
C LYS A 25 -11.24 -22.99 -9.80
N THR A 26 -10.71 -21.92 -10.39
CA THR A 26 -9.26 -21.79 -10.54
C THR A 26 -8.73 -21.38 -9.19
N ALA A 27 -8.30 -22.37 -8.43
CA ALA A 27 -7.44 -22.17 -7.28
C ALA A 27 -6.36 -21.14 -7.66
N PHE A 28 -6.28 -20.04 -6.92
CA PHE A 28 -5.14 -19.12 -6.91
C PHE A 28 -3.91 -19.79 -6.25
N ALA A 29 -3.70 -21.07 -6.54
CA ALA A 29 -2.55 -21.86 -6.15
C ALA A 29 -1.65 -22.01 -7.38
N ALA A 30 -1.07 -20.90 -7.84
CA ALA A 30 0.21 -21.03 -8.50
C ALA A 30 1.24 -21.21 -7.38
N PRO A 31 1.91 -22.37 -7.25
CA PRO A 31 3.08 -22.46 -6.40
C PRO A 31 4.16 -21.58 -7.03
N PHE A 32 4.22 -20.33 -6.60
CA PHE A 32 5.40 -19.50 -6.79
C PHE A 32 6.49 -20.09 -5.89
N SER A 33 7.16 -21.13 -6.39
CA SER A 33 8.52 -21.43 -5.99
C SER A 33 9.42 -20.56 -6.86
N PRO A 34 9.97 -19.45 -6.34
CA PRO A 34 10.99 -18.72 -7.09
C PRO A 34 12.22 -19.63 -7.20
N THR A 35 12.32 -20.40 -8.28
CA THR A 35 13.60 -20.97 -8.69
C THR A 35 14.52 -19.81 -9.04
N LEU A 36 15.53 -19.57 -8.21
CA LEU A 36 16.54 -18.56 -8.46
C LEU A 36 17.11 -18.76 -9.87
N PRO A 37 17.08 -17.74 -10.75
CA PRO A 37 17.60 -17.89 -12.10
C PRO A 37 19.12 -18.13 -12.09
N SER A 38 19.60 -18.91 -13.06
CA SER A 38 21.04 -19.19 -13.24
C SER A 38 21.81 -17.88 -13.52
N PRO A 39 23.08 -17.77 -13.12
CA PRO A 39 23.85 -16.53 -13.22
C PRO A 39 24.20 -16.23 -14.69
N ARG A 40 23.54 -15.26 -15.33
CA ARG A 40 24.02 -14.66 -16.58
C ARG A 40 23.80 -13.15 -16.63
N ARG A 41 24.89 -12.47 -17.03
CA ARG A 41 25.12 -11.02 -17.25
C ARG A 41 25.03 -10.12 -16.00
N SER A 42 26.19 -9.57 -15.65
CA SER A 42 26.37 -8.46 -14.71
C SER A 42 25.51 -7.26 -15.10
N LEU A 43 24.70 -6.77 -14.16
CA LEU A 43 23.80 -5.61 -14.30
C LEU A 43 24.54 -4.26 -14.36
N ARG A 44 25.88 -4.26 -14.26
CA ARG A 44 26.69 -3.03 -14.21
C ARG A 44 26.51 -2.11 -15.42
N GLY A 45 25.97 -2.60 -16.55
CA GLY A 45 25.67 -1.79 -17.73
C GLY A 45 24.32 -1.04 -17.71
N ALA A 46 23.31 -1.54 -16.97
CA ALA A 46 21.98 -0.93 -16.95
C ALA A 46 21.87 0.27 -15.98
N ALA A 47 22.80 0.37 -15.03
CA ALA A 47 22.86 1.46 -14.05
C ALA A 47 23.09 2.85 -14.67
N GLY A 48 23.69 2.93 -15.88
CA GLY A 48 24.05 4.20 -16.50
C GLY A 48 22.88 5.04 -17.03
N MET A 49 21.72 4.44 -17.29
CA MET A 49 20.58 5.13 -17.94
C MET A 49 19.47 5.55 -16.97
N VAL A 50 19.49 5.06 -15.72
CA VAL A 50 18.47 5.31 -14.69
C VAL A 50 18.76 6.57 -13.85
N LEU A 51 19.93 7.19 -14.04
CA LEU A 51 20.48 8.21 -13.13
C LEU A 51 19.97 9.66 -13.35
N SER A 52 19.05 9.93 -14.27
CA SER A 52 18.50 11.29 -14.44
C SER A 52 17.33 11.62 -13.50
N CYS A 53 16.70 10.61 -12.87
CA CYS A 53 15.70 10.79 -11.82
C CYS A 53 16.31 10.78 -10.39
N ALA A 54 17.64 10.82 -10.29
CA ALA A 54 18.38 10.21 -9.18
C ALA A 54 18.29 10.87 -7.80
N PRO A 55 18.30 12.21 -7.61
CA PRO A 55 18.56 12.74 -6.26
C PRO A 55 17.43 12.50 -5.26
N ALA A 56 16.18 12.79 -5.66
CA ALA A 56 15.03 12.65 -4.77
C ALA A 56 14.73 11.19 -4.45
N VAL A 57 14.76 10.31 -5.46
CA VAL A 57 14.52 8.87 -5.24
C VAL A 57 15.66 8.25 -4.42
N GLU A 58 16.91 8.69 -4.60
CA GLU A 58 18.03 8.24 -3.78
C GLU A 58 17.95 8.75 -2.33
N GLU A 59 17.44 9.96 -2.10
CA GLU A 59 17.13 10.43 -0.74
C GLU A 59 16.01 9.58 -0.12
N ILE A 60 14.92 9.32 -0.85
CA ILE A 60 13.81 8.48 -0.38
C ILE A 60 14.28 7.04 -0.09
N ALA A 61 15.13 6.45 -0.93
CA ALA A 61 15.66 5.10 -0.69
C ALA A 61 16.52 5.04 0.58
N ARG A 62 17.30 6.09 0.87
CA ARG A 62 18.17 6.14 2.07
C ARG A 62 17.43 6.55 3.33
N SER A 63 16.45 7.42 3.21
CA SER A 63 15.76 8.06 4.32
C SER A 63 14.34 8.46 3.91
N PRO A 64 13.43 7.47 3.73
CA PRO A 64 12.10 7.70 3.13
C PRO A 64 11.27 8.71 3.91
N TRP A 65 11.52 8.84 5.21
CA TRP A 65 10.75 9.69 6.10
C TRP A 65 11.43 11.00 6.46
N LYS A 66 12.60 11.30 5.87
CA LYS A 66 13.19 12.61 6.02
C LYS A 66 12.36 13.62 5.23
N LEU A 67 11.87 14.66 5.89
CA LEU A 67 11.15 15.76 5.24
C LEU A 67 12.06 16.99 5.18
N GLY A 68 12.33 17.49 3.97
CA GLY A 68 13.11 18.72 3.80
C GLY A 68 12.37 19.93 4.36
N GLU A 69 13.11 20.89 4.92
CA GLU A 69 12.53 22.12 5.50
C GLU A 69 11.78 22.95 4.44
N ASP A 70 12.25 22.92 3.20
CA ASP A 70 11.63 23.62 2.06
C ASP A 70 10.43 22.86 1.46
N HIS A 71 10.14 21.64 1.93
CA HIS A 71 9.03 20.85 1.40
C HIS A 71 7.69 21.51 1.75
N PRO A 72 6.72 21.66 0.82
CA PRO A 72 5.47 22.37 1.13
C PRO A 72 4.68 21.74 2.29
N ALA A 73 4.74 20.41 2.43
CA ALA A 73 4.12 19.69 3.56
C ALA A 73 4.69 20.09 4.93
N ALA A 74 5.92 20.63 4.99
CA ALA A 74 6.55 21.09 6.23
C ALA A 74 5.85 22.32 6.85
N ARG A 75 4.90 22.94 6.13
CA ARG A 75 4.03 24.02 6.65
C ARG A 75 2.99 23.52 7.66
N SER A 76 2.71 22.21 7.69
CA SER A 76 1.78 21.61 8.64
C SER A 76 2.54 20.96 9.80
N ALA A 77 2.37 21.50 11.01
CA ALA A 77 3.06 20.99 12.21
C ALA A 77 2.73 19.51 12.49
N LYS A 78 1.48 19.09 12.25
CA LYS A 78 1.05 17.70 12.39
C LYS A 78 1.73 16.78 11.39
N VAL A 79 1.83 17.20 10.13
CA VAL A 79 2.53 16.41 9.10
C VAL A 79 4.00 16.26 9.48
N VAL A 80 4.67 17.34 9.89
CA VAL A 80 6.07 17.28 10.36
C VAL A 80 6.23 16.34 11.56
N GLU A 81 5.29 16.34 12.51
CA GLU A 81 5.30 15.42 13.64
C GLU A 81 5.20 13.95 13.20
N VAL A 82 4.32 13.65 12.23
CA VAL A 82 4.19 12.31 11.64
C VAL A 82 5.50 11.87 10.96
N PHE A 83 6.14 12.74 10.16
CA PHE A 83 7.42 12.41 9.54
C PHE A 83 8.53 12.15 10.59
N ARG A 84 8.63 12.98 11.64
CA ARG A 84 9.57 12.74 12.75
C ARG A 84 9.32 11.41 13.45
N TYR A 85 8.05 11.03 13.64
CA TYR A 85 7.70 9.73 14.19
C TYR A 85 8.17 8.59 13.29
N LEU A 86 7.93 8.68 11.98
CA LEU A 86 8.30 7.64 11.00
C LEU A 86 9.81 7.52 10.78
N GLU A 87 10.59 8.59 10.97
CA GLU A 87 12.07 8.49 10.99
C GLU A 87 12.56 7.59 12.12
N GLN A 88 11.88 7.62 13.28
CA GLN A 88 12.23 6.82 14.46
C GLN A 88 11.56 5.44 14.46
N HIS A 89 10.40 5.34 13.81
CA HIS A 89 9.58 4.13 13.74
C HIS A 89 9.25 3.83 12.27
N PRO A 90 10.25 3.47 11.44
CA PRO A 90 9.99 3.06 10.07
C PRO A 90 8.96 1.95 10.03
N ALA A 91 8.13 2.03 9.01
CA ALA A 91 6.99 1.18 8.91
C ALA A 91 7.40 -0.26 8.60
N ARG A 92 6.69 -1.24 9.18
CA ARG A 92 7.07 -2.66 9.11
C ARG A 92 6.06 -3.49 8.33
N LEU A 93 6.55 -4.51 7.64
CA LEU A 93 5.74 -5.57 7.05
C LEU A 93 5.33 -6.53 8.18
N SER A 94 4.45 -6.05 9.05
CA SER A 94 4.20 -6.67 10.34
C SER A 94 3.02 -7.64 10.36
N GLY A 95 2.31 -7.83 9.25
CA GLY A 95 1.13 -8.70 9.21
C GLY A 95 0.14 -8.28 10.29
N THR A 96 -0.56 -7.16 10.08
CA THR A 96 -1.48 -6.62 11.09
C THR A 96 -2.91 -7.00 10.76
N GLU A 97 -3.64 -7.56 11.72
CA GLU A 97 -5.07 -7.84 11.55
C GLU A 97 -5.86 -6.54 11.37
N MET A 98 -6.69 -6.49 10.33
CA MET A 98 -7.61 -5.39 10.06
C MET A 98 -8.98 -5.70 10.67
N GLY A 99 -9.63 -4.69 11.26
CA GLY A 99 -10.96 -4.84 11.84
C GLY A 99 -12.09 -4.84 10.82
N TYR A 100 -11.91 -4.19 9.66
CA TYR A 100 -12.96 -3.93 8.67
C TYR A 100 -14.17 -3.21 9.27
N GLU A 101 -13.89 -2.28 10.18
CA GLU A 101 -14.90 -1.56 10.93
C GLU A 101 -15.19 -0.19 10.30
N PRO A 102 -16.44 0.30 10.34
CA PRO A 102 -16.75 1.68 10.02
C PRO A 102 -15.96 2.66 10.91
N SER A 103 -15.58 3.82 10.35
CA SER A 103 -14.73 4.80 11.04
C SER A 103 -15.29 5.30 12.38
N ASP A 104 -16.62 5.37 12.54
CA ASP A 104 -17.25 5.80 13.79
C ASP A 104 -17.18 4.75 14.90
N ILE A 105 -17.03 3.46 14.54
CA ILE A 105 -16.77 2.36 15.47
C ILE A 105 -15.28 2.37 15.86
N MET A 106 -14.39 2.50 14.87
CA MET A 106 -12.95 2.52 15.08
C MET A 106 -12.50 3.62 16.05
N ALA A 107 -13.10 4.81 15.93
CA ALA A 107 -12.83 5.95 16.81
C ALA A 107 -13.06 5.64 18.31
N ARG A 108 -13.83 4.59 18.63
CA ARG A 108 -14.16 4.18 20.01
C ARG A 108 -13.34 2.98 20.48
N ARG A 109 -12.62 2.30 19.57
CA ARG A 109 -11.90 1.06 19.88
C ARG A 109 -10.59 1.38 20.61
N LYS A 110 -10.42 0.79 21.79
CA LYS A 110 -9.21 0.92 22.62
C LYS A 110 -8.19 -0.16 22.26
N GLY A 111 -6.92 0.09 22.53
CA GLY A 111 -5.85 -0.91 22.45
C GLY A 111 -5.29 -1.21 21.06
N ARG A 112 -5.52 -0.33 20.07
CA ARG A 112 -4.86 -0.42 18.77
C ARG A 112 -3.55 0.35 18.84
N SER A 113 -2.45 -0.21 18.33
CA SER A 113 -1.13 0.45 18.32
C SER A 113 -1.16 1.80 17.60
N PHE A 114 -2.01 1.94 16.58
CA PHE A 114 -2.20 3.18 15.85
C PHE A 114 -2.70 4.34 16.73
N LEU A 115 -3.39 4.06 17.84
CA LEU A 115 -3.93 5.10 18.74
C LEU A 115 -2.84 5.94 19.40
N ASP A 116 -1.63 5.40 19.52
CA ASP A 116 -0.51 6.07 20.18
C ASP A 116 0.38 6.81 19.17
N THR A 117 -0.07 6.94 17.91
CA THR A 117 0.68 7.60 16.83
C THR A 117 0.15 9.00 16.54
N PRO A 118 1.01 9.93 16.09
CA PRO A 118 0.56 11.28 15.72
C PRO A 118 -0.41 11.27 14.53
N ALA A 119 -0.38 10.23 13.69
CA ALA A 119 -1.22 10.10 12.52
C ALA A 119 -2.70 9.80 12.85
N LEU A 120 -3.04 9.40 14.08
CA LEU A 120 -4.43 9.17 14.48
C LEU A 120 -5.31 10.41 14.30
N SER A 121 -4.75 11.58 14.62
CA SER A 121 -5.45 12.87 14.55
C SER A 121 -5.29 13.60 13.22
N LEU A 122 -4.60 12.96 12.27
CA LEU A 122 -4.35 13.52 10.96
C LEU A 122 -5.60 13.40 10.11
N THR A 123 -6.05 14.52 9.55
CA THR A 123 -7.17 14.58 8.61
C THR A 123 -6.72 15.19 7.28
N PRO A 124 -7.52 15.07 6.20
CA PRO A 124 -7.19 15.70 4.92
C PRO A 124 -6.97 17.22 5.01
N GLU A 125 -7.64 17.91 5.93
CA GLU A 125 -7.51 19.36 6.16
C GLU A 125 -6.16 19.75 6.76
N ASP A 126 -5.44 18.79 7.34
CA ASP A 126 -4.09 19.03 7.86
C ASP A 126 -3.03 19.06 6.75
N MET A 127 -3.39 18.69 5.51
CA MET A 127 -2.53 18.88 4.35
C MET A 127 -2.52 20.38 3.99
N PRO A 128 -1.34 21.04 3.91
CA PRO A 128 -1.26 22.49 3.63
C PRO A 128 -1.56 22.81 2.16
N THR A 129 -2.84 22.79 1.79
CA THR A 129 -3.29 22.75 0.39
C THR A 129 -4.32 23.83 0.10
N SER A 130 -4.60 24.04 -1.19
CA SER A 130 -5.52 25.10 -1.63
C SER A 130 -6.99 24.70 -1.62
N ALA A 131 -7.28 23.39 -1.71
CA ALA A 131 -8.61 22.82 -1.55
C ALA A 131 -8.54 21.37 -1.02
N PRO A 132 -9.47 20.96 -0.13
CA PRO A 132 -9.62 19.56 0.23
C PRO A 132 -10.19 18.78 -0.94
N GLY A 133 -9.46 17.76 -1.40
CA GLY A 133 -9.86 16.87 -2.49
C GLY A 133 -9.44 15.42 -2.20
N ASP A 134 -9.76 14.50 -3.12
CA ASP A 134 -9.43 13.09 -2.91
C ASP A 134 -7.92 12.83 -2.79
N TYR A 135 -7.09 13.59 -3.48
CA TYR A 135 -5.64 13.55 -3.31
C TYR A 135 -5.17 13.94 -1.89
N ALA A 136 -5.83 14.90 -1.23
CA ALA A 136 -5.55 15.22 0.17
C ALA A 136 -5.87 14.04 1.09
N LYS A 137 -6.98 13.34 0.81
CA LYS A 137 -7.37 12.12 1.53
C LYS A 137 -6.34 11.01 1.34
N LEU A 138 -5.85 10.81 0.12
CA LEU A 138 -4.84 9.79 -0.18
C LEU A 138 -3.48 10.11 0.45
N ALA A 139 -3.05 11.37 0.44
CA ALA A 139 -1.84 11.80 1.14
C ALA A 139 -1.94 11.53 2.66
N CYS A 140 -3.10 11.86 3.25
CA CYS A 140 -3.41 11.53 4.64
C CYS A 140 -3.39 10.01 4.88
N ALA A 141 -4.07 9.22 4.03
CA ALA A 141 -4.16 7.77 4.14
C ALA A 141 -2.79 7.09 4.00
N ALA A 142 -1.89 7.58 3.14
CA ALA A 142 -0.52 7.08 3.01
C ALA A 142 0.27 7.23 4.32
N LEU A 143 0.16 8.39 4.96
CA LEU A 143 0.81 8.67 6.25
C LEU A 143 0.20 7.85 7.40
N GLN A 144 -1.13 7.72 7.43
CA GLN A 144 -1.81 6.86 8.40
C GLN A 144 -1.37 5.41 8.24
N LEU A 145 -1.31 4.90 7.00
CA LEU A 145 -0.83 3.56 6.72
C LEU A 145 0.61 3.38 7.17
N ALA A 146 1.50 4.33 6.86
CA ALA A 146 2.90 4.30 7.30
C ALA A 146 3.02 4.18 8.83
N CYS A 147 2.15 4.86 9.59
CA CYS A 147 2.07 4.76 11.05
C CYS A 147 1.33 3.51 11.58
N GLY A 148 0.86 2.61 10.71
CA GLY A 148 0.17 1.37 11.10
C GLY A 148 -1.36 1.46 11.16
N GLY A 149 -1.96 2.54 10.68
CA GLY A 149 -3.41 2.71 10.57
C GLY A 149 -3.99 2.00 9.35
N LEU A 150 -4.04 0.67 9.39
CA LEU A 150 -4.54 -0.16 8.28
C LEU A 150 -6.02 0.12 8.00
N ASP A 151 -6.87 0.02 9.02
CA ASP A 151 -8.31 0.27 8.89
C ASP A 151 -8.59 1.72 8.47
N GLU A 152 -7.86 2.70 9.02
CA GLU A 152 -8.06 4.12 8.70
C GLU A 152 -7.73 4.39 7.24
N CYS A 153 -6.59 3.88 6.76
CA CYS A 153 -6.21 3.96 5.37
C CYS A 153 -7.23 3.23 4.48
N HIS A 154 -7.61 2.00 4.84
CA HIS A 154 -8.56 1.17 4.09
C HIS A 154 -9.88 1.91 3.88
N ASN A 155 -10.48 2.43 4.94
CA ASN A 155 -11.76 3.14 4.86
C ASN A 155 -11.70 4.39 3.98
N ILE A 156 -10.54 5.06 3.89
CA ILE A 156 -10.34 6.19 2.99
C ILE A 156 -10.22 5.72 1.53
N VAL A 157 -9.43 4.67 1.27
CA VAL A 157 -9.11 4.25 -0.10
C VAL A 157 -10.19 3.40 -0.74
N THR A 158 -10.97 2.62 0.02
CA THR A 158 -12.02 1.74 -0.51
C THR A 158 -13.02 2.50 -1.38
N PRO A 159 -13.71 3.57 -0.92
CA PRO A 159 -14.69 4.26 -1.76
C PRO A 159 -14.07 4.90 -3.00
N LEU A 160 -12.76 5.17 -3.01
CA LEU A 160 -12.04 5.78 -4.14
C LEU A 160 -11.54 4.74 -5.16
N SER A 161 -11.51 3.45 -4.81
CA SER A 161 -10.90 2.39 -5.63
C SER A 161 -11.83 1.20 -5.91
N TRP A 162 -12.97 1.11 -5.22
CA TRP A 162 -13.94 0.03 -5.35
C TRP A 162 -15.28 0.55 -5.86
N ASP A 163 -15.92 -0.20 -6.76
CA ASP A 163 -17.13 0.24 -7.49
C ASP A 163 -18.45 -0.12 -6.79
N ALA A 164 -18.39 -0.69 -5.59
CA ALA A 164 -19.56 -1.12 -4.84
C ALA A 164 -19.54 -0.58 -3.40
N PRO A 165 -20.71 -0.36 -2.78
CA PRO A 165 -20.77 0.09 -1.40
C PRO A 165 -20.25 -0.99 -0.46
N THR A 166 -19.52 -0.58 0.59
CA THR A 166 -19.08 -1.46 1.67
C THR A 166 -19.57 -0.93 3.02
N LEU A 167 -19.60 -1.79 4.04
CA LEU A 167 -20.03 -1.39 5.39
C LEU A 167 -19.06 -0.39 6.03
N PHE A 168 -17.77 -0.50 5.73
CA PHE A 168 -16.69 0.25 6.36
C PHE A 168 -16.28 1.50 5.57
N GLY A 169 -16.14 1.39 4.25
CA GLY A 169 -15.74 2.48 3.35
C GLY A 169 -16.91 3.30 2.81
N GLY A 170 -18.15 2.83 2.98
CA GLY A 170 -19.35 3.54 2.52
C GLY A 170 -19.62 3.36 1.03
N ALA A 171 -20.26 4.37 0.42
CA ALA A 171 -20.62 4.34 -1.01
C ALA A 171 -19.39 4.65 -1.90
N PRO A 172 -19.33 4.08 -3.11
CA PRO A 172 -18.26 4.35 -4.06
C PRO A 172 -18.29 5.82 -4.51
N VAL A 173 -17.11 6.35 -4.85
CA VAL A 173 -16.89 7.72 -5.32
C VAL A 173 -16.14 7.67 -6.65
N GLU A 174 -16.70 8.31 -7.66
CA GLU A 174 -15.97 8.56 -8.91
C GLU A 174 -14.87 9.58 -8.66
N SER A 175 -13.61 9.12 -8.69
CA SER A 175 -12.45 9.92 -8.34
C SER A 175 -11.39 9.86 -9.43
N GLU A 176 -10.80 11.02 -9.76
CA GLU A 176 -9.61 11.11 -10.61
C GLU A 176 -8.38 10.48 -9.94
N ALA A 177 -8.40 10.34 -8.61
CA ALA A 177 -7.35 9.75 -7.79
C ALA A 177 -7.47 8.23 -7.64
N ARG A 178 -8.30 7.58 -8.46
CA ARG A 178 -8.57 6.13 -8.38
C ARG A 178 -7.31 5.27 -8.52
N SER A 179 -6.36 5.68 -9.36
CA SER A 179 -5.11 4.93 -9.58
C SER A 179 -4.24 4.94 -8.32
N GLU A 180 -4.09 6.10 -7.70
CA GLU A 180 -3.35 6.31 -6.46
C GLU A 180 -4.04 5.59 -5.28
N ALA A 181 -5.37 5.63 -5.23
CA ALA A 181 -6.16 4.88 -4.25
C ALA A 181 -5.95 3.37 -4.42
N THR A 182 -5.92 2.87 -5.66
CA THR A 182 -5.68 1.45 -5.97
C THR A 182 -4.29 1.00 -5.55
N LEU A 183 -3.27 1.86 -5.72
CA LEU A 183 -1.91 1.59 -5.22
C LEU A 183 -1.91 1.47 -3.70
N LEU A 184 -2.50 2.44 -3.00
CA LEU A 184 -2.57 2.39 -1.53
C LEU A 184 -3.39 1.19 -1.05
N HIS A 185 -4.46 0.82 -1.73
CA HIS A 185 -5.26 -0.36 -1.40
C HIS A 185 -4.44 -1.66 -1.51
N HIS A 186 -3.59 -1.77 -2.53
CA HIS A 186 -2.61 -2.86 -2.64
C HIS A 186 -1.65 -2.89 -1.44
N LEU A 187 -1.13 -1.74 -1.01
CA LEU A 187 -0.19 -1.63 0.10
C LEU A 187 -0.85 -1.89 1.46
N VAL A 188 -2.10 -1.44 1.67
CA VAL A 188 -2.89 -1.76 2.87
C VAL A 188 -2.93 -3.27 3.09
N HIS A 189 -3.32 -4.03 2.07
CA HIS A 189 -3.42 -5.48 2.18
C HIS A 189 -2.06 -6.18 2.17
N LEU A 190 -1.03 -5.54 1.58
CA LEU A 190 0.36 -5.99 1.75
C LEU A 190 0.77 -5.93 3.23
N ARG A 191 0.22 -5.01 4.02
CA ARG A 191 0.49 -4.97 5.47
C ARG A 191 -0.37 -5.89 6.29
N GLU A 192 -1.60 -6.12 5.84
CA GLU A 192 -2.48 -7.11 6.45
C GLU A 192 -1.86 -8.52 6.40
N GLY A 193 -1.24 -8.84 5.28
CA GLY A 193 -0.37 -9.99 5.17
C GLY A 193 -1.10 -11.34 5.27
N GLN A 194 -0.75 -12.14 6.29
CA GLN A 194 -1.30 -13.49 6.45
C GLN A 194 -2.71 -13.49 7.05
N HIS A 195 -3.13 -12.37 7.63
CA HIS A 195 -4.41 -12.24 8.32
C HIS A 195 -5.57 -12.38 7.34
N VAL A 196 -6.61 -13.09 7.77
CA VAL A 196 -7.82 -13.33 6.97
C VAL A 196 -8.77 -12.15 7.15
N GLY A 197 -9.18 -11.57 6.03
CA GLY A 197 -10.10 -10.45 5.93
C GLY A 197 -11.23 -10.69 4.92
N GLU A 198 -11.63 -9.64 4.19
CA GLU A 198 -12.87 -9.62 3.39
C GLU A 198 -12.91 -10.70 2.28
N PHE A 199 -11.80 -10.96 1.59
CA PHE A 199 -11.73 -11.90 0.45
C PHE A 199 -10.55 -12.89 0.52
N GLY A 200 -10.22 -13.36 1.72
CA GLY A 200 -9.10 -14.28 1.95
C GLY A 200 -8.03 -13.62 2.81
N THR A 201 -6.76 -13.97 2.61
CA THR A 201 -5.68 -13.29 3.35
C THR A 201 -5.38 -11.91 2.76
N GLY A 202 -4.73 -11.05 3.54
CA GLY A 202 -4.14 -9.81 3.03
C GLY A 202 -3.26 -10.02 1.80
N TRP A 203 -2.50 -11.11 1.72
CA TRP A 203 -1.76 -11.47 0.50
C TRP A 203 -2.66 -11.74 -0.71
N ASN A 204 -3.81 -12.40 -0.52
CA ASN A 204 -4.75 -12.62 -1.61
C ASN A 204 -5.33 -11.29 -2.10
N ASN A 205 -5.79 -10.43 -1.17
CA ASN A 205 -6.33 -9.10 -1.49
C ASN A 205 -5.28 -8.21 -2.16
N SER A 206 -4.06 -8.18 -1.62
CA SER A 206 -2.94 -7.41 -2.19
C SER A 206 -2.64 -7.87 -3.62
N GLY A 207 -2.71 -9.16 -3.91
CA GLY A 207 -2.53 -9.71 -5.26
C GLY A 207 -3.64 -9.36 -6.24
N PHE A 208 -4.89 -9.22 -5.76
CA PHE A 208 -6.01 -8.70 -6.53
C PHE A 208 -5.75 -7.25 -6.93
N TRP A 209 -5.50 -6.37 -5.97
CA TRP A 209 -5.25 -4.94 -6.21
C TRP A 209 -3.99 -4.67 -7.03
N ALA A 210 -2.93 -5.45 -6.82
CA ALA A 210 -1.75 -5.45 -7.68
C ALA A 210 -2.06 -5.74 -9.16
N GLY A 211 -3.10 -6.53 -9.44
CA GLY A 211 -3.57 -6.79 -10.80
C GLY A 211 -4.47 -5.68 -11.35
N ALA A 212 -5.20 -4.97 -10.48
CA ALA A 212 -6.08 -3.87 -10.86
C ALA A 212 -5.33 -2.55 -11.11
N LEU A 213 -4.17 -2.34 -10.46
CA LEU A 213 -3.40 -1.09 -10.50
C LEU A 213 -2.97 -0.65 -11.91
N GLY A 214 -2.63 -1.59 -12.79
CA GLY A 214 -2.09 -1.24 -14.12
C GLY A 214 -0.74 -0.51 -14.05
N GLU A 215 -0.52 0.47 -14.93
CA GLU A 215 0.66 1.32 -14.90
C GLU A 215 0.50 2.47 -13.91
N HIS A 216 1.52 2.71 -13.08
CA HIS A 216 1.51 3.81 -12.11
C HIS A 216 2.91 4.44 -11.99
N PRO A 217 3.06 5.79 -11.98
CA PRO A 217 4.37 6.46 -11.95
C PRO A 217 5.28 6.04 -10.78
N VAL A 218 4.68 5.85 -9.61
CA VAL A 218 5.38 5.35 -8.40
C VAL A 218 6.10 4.02 -8.64
N LEU A 219 5.61 3.13 -9.50
CA LEU A 219 6.23 1.81 -9.69
C LEU A 219 7.60 1.88 -10.38
N SER A 220 7.79 2.83 -11.29
CA SER A 220 9.11 3.09 -11.89
C SER A 220 10.07 3.68 -10.86
N GLN A 221 9.61 4.64 -10.06
CA GLN A 221 10.43 5.28 -9.04
C GLN A 221 10.80 4.30 -7.91
N ALA A 222 9.84 3.48 -7.48
CA ALA A 222 10.05 2.42 -6.50
C ALA A 222 11.02 1.34 -7.01
N HIS A 223 11.04 1.05 -8.31
CA HIS A 223 12.04 0.16 -8.88
C HIS A 223 13.46 0.72 -8.71
N VAL A 224 13.66 2.01 -8.98
CA VAL A 224 14.95 2.68 -8.77
C VAL A 224 15.34 2.63 -7.29
N ALA A 225 14.40 2.94 -6.39
CA ALA A 225 14.64 2.82 -4.95
C ALA A 225 15.04 1.39 -4.54
N ALA A 226 14.36 0.38 -5.08
CA ALA A 226 14.68 -1.02 -4.84
C ALA A 226 16.06 -1.42 -5.36
N LEU A 227 16.49 -0.94 -6.53
CA LEU A 227 17.85 -1.17 -7.03
C LEU A 227 18.91 -0.50 -6.13
N LEU A 228 18.63 0.69 -5.60
CA LEU A 228 19.52 1.39 -4.68
C LEU A 228 19.62 0.68 -3.33
N LEU A 229 18.51 0.14 -2.81
CA LEU A 229 18.47 -0.65 -1.58
C LEU A 229 19.15 -2.02 -1.74
N ALA A 230 19.07 -2.61 -2.93
CA ALA A 230 19.74 -3.85 -3.26
C ALA A 230 21.25 -3.68 -3.52
N ARG A 231 21.73 -2.44 -3.66
CA ARG A 231 23.13 -2.13 -3.95
C ARG A 231 24.00 -2.79 -2.90
N ASP A 232 25.07 -3.41 -3.37
CA ASP A 232 26.06 -4.14 -2.54
C ASP A 232 25.57 -5.51 -2.03
N SER A 233 24.37 -5.97 -2.42
CA SER A 233 23.91 -7.36 -2.23
C SER A 233 23.61 -8.03 -3.58
N ASP A 234 24.56 -8.85 -4.05
CA ASP A 234 24.41 -9.68 -5.25
C ASP A 234 23.10 -10.50 -5.26
N ARG A 235 22.63 -10.89 -4.08
CA ARG A 235 21.39 -11.65 -3.91
C ARG A 235 20.16 -10.80 -4.19
N LEU A 236 20.07 -9.63 -3.56
CA LEU A 236 18.95 -8.70 -3.74
C LEU A 236 18.91 -8.16 -5.17
N GLU A 237 20.06 -7.85 -5.75
CA GLU A 237 20.16 -7.41 -7.16
C GLU A 237 19.59 -8.46 -8.12
N ARG A 238 19.84 -9.75 -7.86
CA ARG A 238 19.26 -10.85 -8.67
C ARG A 238 17.74 -10.94 -8.51
N CYS A 239 17.21 -10.80 -7.29
CA CYS A 239 15.76 -10.75 -7.07
C CYS A 239 15.14 -9.63 -7.90
N MET A 240 15.78 -8.45 -7.92
CA MET A 240 15.27 -7.32 -8.69
C MET A 240 15.35 -7.52 -10.21
N ALA A 241 16.45 -8.08 -10.72
CA ALA A 241 16.59 -8.30 -12.16
C ALA A 241 15.73 -9.43 -12.72
N ALA A 242 15.44 -10.46 -11.93
CA ALA A 242 14.67 -11.62 -12.36
C ALA A 242 13.18 -11.30 -12.58
N ASP A 243 12.64 -10.45 -11.73
CA ASP A 243 11.20 -10.33 -11.53
C ASP A 243 10.61 -9.00 -12.00
N HIS A 244 11.45 -8.05 -12.44
CA HIS A 244 11.06 -6.69 -12.77
C HIS A 244 11.64 -6.23 -14.12
N PRO A 245 11.11 -6.74 -15.25
CA PRO A 245 11.55 -6.31 -16.56
C PRO A 245 11.22 -4.84 -16.81
N ASP A 246 11.93 -4.23 -17.76
CA ASP A 246 11.65 -2.88 -18.29
C ASP A 246 11.80 -1.73 -17.28
N GLY A 247 12.54 -1.95 -16.19
CA GLY A 247 12.84 -0.89 -15.22
C GLY A 247 11.66 -0.46 -14.36
N LYS A 248 10.64 -1.32 -14.22
CA LYS A 248 9.44 -1.06 -13.42
C LYS A 248 9.25 -2.11 -12.33
N LEU A 249 8.84 -1.68 -11.15
CA LEU A 249 8.46 -2.59 -10.08
C LEU A 249 7.11 -3.21 -10.45
N VAL A 250 7.03 -4.53 -10.43
CA VAL A 250 5.83 -5.30 -10.76
C VAL A 250 5.20 -5.71 -9.44
N PRO A 251 4.06 -5.12 -9.01
CA PRO A 251 3.54 -5.29 -7.65
C PRO A 251 3.30 -6.75 -7.26
N ARG A 252 2.76 -7.57 -8.16
CA ARG A 252 2.54 -9.00 -7.90
C ARG A 252 3.83 -9.78 -7.64
N ARG A 253 4.92 -9.40 -8.28
CA ARG A 253 6.23 -10.05 -8.11
C ARG A 253 6.87 -9.62 -6.80
N PHE A 254 6.79 -8.32 -6.49
CA PHE A 254 7.22 -7.80 -5.21
C PHE A 254 6.45 -8.43 -4.03
N LEU A 255 5.13 -8.60 -4.16
CA LEU A 255 4.31 -9.38 -3.22
C LEU A 255 4.82 -10.81 -3.05
N GLY A 256 5.17 -11.50 -4.15
CA GLY A 256 5.75 -12.84 -4.10
C GLY A 256 7.07 -12.88 -3.32
N LEU A 257 7.92 -11.85 -3.47
CA LEU A 257 9.15 -11.69 -2.70
C LEU A 257 8.86 -11.46 -1.21
N CYS A 258 7.92 -10.59 -0.87
CA CYS A 258 7.50 -10.33 0.51
C CYS A 258 6.98 -11.60 1.19
N LEU A 259 6.14 -12.37 0.49
CA LEU A 259 5.60 -13.63 0.98
C LEU A 259 6.71 -14.66 1.22
N ALA A 260 7.65 -14.79 0.29
CA ALA A 260 8.80 -15.68 0.46
C ALA A 260 9.67 -15.26 1.65
N ALA A 261 9.97 -13.96 1.77
CA ALA A 261 10.75 -13.41 2.88
C ALA A 261 10.13 -13.72 4.24
N GLN A 262 8.83 -13.48 4.39
CA GLN A 262 8.08 -13.74 5.61
C GLN A 262 7.97 -15.24 5.92
N ARG A 263 7.65 -16.08 4.92
CA ARG A 263 7.52 -17.53 5.09
C ARG A 263 8.84 -18.16 5.54
N ASP A 264 9.95 -17.73 4.93
CA ASP A 264 11.26 -18.34 5.15
C ASP A 264 12.00 -17.69 6.35
N GLY A 265 11.42 -16.65 6.97
CA GLY A 265 12.01 -15.92 8.08
C GLY A 265 13.33 -15.21 7.70
N ASP A 266 13.46 -14.83 6.43
CA ASP A 266 14.69 -14.28 5.88
C ASP A 266 14.85 -12.80 6.25
N ALA A 267 15.61 -12.53 7.30
CA ALA A 267 15.75 -11.17 7.82
C ALA A 267 16.32 -10.16 6.80
N GLU A 268 17.20 -10.58 5.90
CA GLU A 268 17.73 -9.72 4.84
C GLU A 268 16.63 -9.34 3.84
N LEU A 269 15.88 -10.34 3.35
CA LEU A 269 14.78 -10.08 2.43
C LEU A 269 13.63 -9.32 3.09
N VAL A 270 13.32 -9.59 4.36
CA VAL A 270 12.30 -8.85 5.10
C VAL A 270 12.70 -7.38 5.20
N GLY A 271 13.93 -7.07 5.64
CA GLY A 271 14.42 -5.70 5.72
C GLY A 271 14.45 -5.01 4.36
N PHE A 272 14.80 -5.73 3.29
CA PHE A 272 14.74 -5.21 1.93
C PHE A 272 13.30 -4.89 1.50
N CYS A 273 12.36 -5.81 1.69
CA CYS A 273 10.95 -5.61 1.36
C CYS A 273 10.35 -4.45 2.17
N GLU A 274 10.68 -4.31 3.45
CA GLU A 274 10.28 -3.16 4.27
C GLU A 274 10.85 -1.86 3.70
N GLY A 275 12.13 -1.83 3.32
CA GLY A 275 12.74 -0.65 2.70
C GLY A 275 12.03 -0.22 1.41
N VAL A 276 11.74 -1.17 0.52
CA VAL A 276 11.03 -0.90 -0.74
C VAL A 276 9.60 -0.42 -0.47
N GLU A 277 8.90 -1.04 0.48
CA GLU A 277 7.54 -0.63 0.84
C GLU A 277 7.51 0.79 1.44
N ASN A 278 8.43 1.12 2.35
CA ASN A 278 8.54 2.48 2.90
C ASN A 278 8.80 3.51 1.79
N ALA A 279 9.66 3.18 0.82
CA ALA A 279 9.86 4.03 -0.36
C ALA A 279 8.57 4.17 -1.18
N MET A 280 7.83 3.09 -1.44
CA MET A 280 6.55 3.15 -2.15
C MET A 280 5.52 4.01 -1.42
N LEU A 281 5.41 3.90 -0.10
CA LEU A 281 4.49 4.73 0.69
C LEU A 281 4.88 6.21 0.65
N ARG A 282 6.17 6.51 0.77
CA ARG A 282 6.64 7.89 0.62
C ARG A 282 6.33 8.44 -0.76
N LEU A 283 6.62 7.67 -1.81
CA LEU A 283 6.35 8.06 -3.19
C LEU A 283 4.86 8.22 -3.48
N ALA A 284 4.00 7.36 -2.89
CA ALA A 284 2.55 7.50 -2.98
C ALA A 284 2.06 8.78 -2.27
N PHE A 285 2.64 9.11 -1.11
CA PHE A 285 2.40 10.39 -0.45
C PHE A 285 2.81 11.56 -1.34
N GLU A 286 4.01 11.54 -1.93
CA GLU A 286 4.49 12.62 -2.81
C GLU A 286 3.61 12.81 -4.05
N GLU A 287 3.24 11.72 -4.72
CA GLU A 287 2.37 11.77 -5.91
C GLU A 287 0.98 12.34 -5.57
N ALA A 288 0.38 11.92 -4.46
CA ALA A 288 -0.89 12.46 -4.01
C ALA A 288 -0.75 13.92 -3.59
N PHE A 289 0.28 14.24 -2.79
CA PHE A 289 0.51 15.57 -2.24
C PHE A 289 0.83 16.62 -3.30
N ALA A 290 1.53 16.26 -4.38
CA ALA A 290 1.82 17.15 -5.49
C ALA A 290 0.57 17.63 -6.25
N ARG A 291 -0.58 17.00 -6.03
CA ARG A 291 -1.86 17.28 -6.70
C ARG A 291 -2.87 18.01 -5.81
N VAL A 292 -2.46 18.49 -4.63
CA VAL A 292 -3.31 19.19 -3.67
C VAL A 292 -2.95 20.67 -3.55
#